data_AF-A0A0K1E1Y4-F1
#
_entry.id   AF-A0A0K1E1Y4-F1
#
_cell.length_a   1.000
_cell.length_b   1.000
_cell.length_c   1.000
_cell.angle_alpha   90.00
_cell.angle_beta   90.00
_cell.angle_gamma   90.00
#
_symmetry.space_group_name_H-M   'P 1'
#
loop_
_entity.id
_entity.type
_entity.pdbx_description
1 polymer ?
#
loop_
_entity_poly.entity_id
_entity_poly.type
_entity_poly.pdbx_seq_one_letter_code
_entity_poly.pdbx_strand_id
1 'polypeptide(L)'
;MKPFITAVIFLAAGAVLVVFAVVNALLLYTAGVPKTTLNVTAPVLGQLKIQGVPDPYYLGIGVVRGVVLLVIGLIGAKLMEIGLAELRERRREEAVRRYYEQYGYQYQQY
;
A
#
# COMPACT_ATOMS: atom_id res chain seq x y z
N MET A 1 14.22 24.85 -2.34
CA MET A 1 14.57 23.64 -3.13
C MET A 1 14.45 22.32 -2.37
N LYS A 2 14.92 22.20 -1.10
CA LYS A 2 14.83 20.94 -0.33
C LYS A 2 13.42 20.31 -0.16
N PRO A 3 12.32 21.05 0.07
CA PRO A 3 11.02 20.43 0.38
C PRO A 3 10.32 19.79 -0.83
N PHE A 4 10.56 20.32 -2.04
CA PHE A 4 9.97 19.79 -3.27
C PHE A 4 10.47 18.37 -3.58
N ILE A 5 11.77 18.15 -3.37
CA ILE A 5 12.40 16.84 -3.53
C ILE A 5 11.76 15.85 -2.56
N THR A 6 11.51 16.27 -1.32
CA THR A 6 10.87 15.42 -0.30
C THR A 6 9.44 15.02 -0.66
N ALA A 7 8.60 15.95 -1.11
CA ALA A 7 7.22 15.66 -1.50
C ALA A 7 7.13 14.72 -2.72
N VAL A 8 8.00 14.92 -3.72
CA VAL A 8 8.10 14.05 -4.90
C VAL A 8 8.60 12.66 -4.51
N ILE A 9 9.58 12.57 -3.60
CA ILE A 9 10.07 11.29 -3.08
C ILE A 9 8.96 10.53 -2.35
N PHE A 10 8.17 11.21 -1.50
CA PHE A 10 7.07 10.54 -0.80
C PHE A 10 5.98 10.05 -1.73
N LEU A 11 5.65 10.82 -2.77
CA LEU A 11 4.72 10.39 -3.81
C LEU A 11 5.23 9.19 -4.60
N ALA A 12 6.48 9.24 -5.04
CA ALA A 12 7.09 8.15 -5.81
C ALA A 12 7.23 6.88 -4.97
N ALA A 13 7.76 6.99 -3.75
CA ALA A 13 7.88 5.86 -2.83
C ALA A 13 6.51 5.27 -2.48
N GLY A 14 5.53 6.14 -2.20
CA GLY A 14 4.17 5.71 -1.90
C GLY A 14 3.53 4.96 -3.08
N ALA A 15 3.65 5.49 -4.29
CA ALA A 15 3.13 4.85 -5.50
C ALA A 15 3.78 3.48 -5.75
N VAL A 16 5.10 3.38 -5.59
CA VAL A 16 5.84 2.11 -5.73
C VAL A 16 5.34 1.07 -4.73
N LEU A 17 5.16 1.45 -3.45
CA LEU A 17 4.67 0.53 -2.43
C LEU A 17 3.24 0.06 -2.71
N VAL A 18 2.35 0.95 -3.17
CA VAL A 18 0.99 0.58 -3.54
C VAL A 18 0.98 -0.38 -4.73
N VAL A 19 1.71 -0.07 -5.81
CA VAL A 19 1.80 -0.94 -7.00
C VAL A 19 2.38 -2.30 -6.61
N PHE A 20 3.45 -2.32 -5.81
CA PHE A 20 4.04 -3.55 -5.29
C PHE A 20 3.02 -4.38 -4.51
N ALA A 21 2.29 -3.76 -3.58
CA ALA A 21 1.28 -4.45 -2.78
C ALA A 21 0.16 -5.05 -3.65
N VAL A 22 -0.36 -4.28 -4.61
CA VAL A 22 -1.45 -4.71 -5.49
C VAL A 22 -1.03 -5.86 -6.40
N VAL A 23 0.14 -5.76 -7.04
CA VAL A 23 0.66 -6.82 -7.92
C VAL A 23 0.88 -8.11 -7.14
N ASN A 24 1.51 -8.03 -5.96
CA ASN A 24 1.76 -9.22 -5.15
C ASN A 24 0.47 -9.79 -4.53
N ALA A 25 -0.52 -8.96 -4.21
CA ALA A 25 -1.82 -9.43 -3.74
C ALA A 25 -2.56 -10.18 -4.85
N LEU A 26 -2.48 -9.70 -6.10
CA LEU A 26 -3.04 -10.41 -7.25
C LEU A 26 -2.34 -11.76 -7.46
N LEU A 27 -1.02 -11.80 -7.41
CA LEU A 27 -0.25 -13.04 -7.51
C LEU A 27 -0.66 -14.03 -6.41
N LEU A 28 -0.79 -13.55 -5.17
CA LEU A 28 -1.22 -14.35 -4.04
C LEU A 28 -2.66 -14.89 -4.21
N TYR A 29 -3.57 -14.08 -4.74
CA TYR A 29 -4.96 -14.48 -5.01
C TYR A 29 -5.05 -15.56 -6.09
N THR A 30 -4.20 -15.46 -7.13
CA THR A 30 -4.16 -16.45 -8.22
C THR A 30 -3.30 -17.68 -7.90
N ALA A 31 -2.54 -17.65 -6.80
CA ALA A 31 -1.67 -18.75 -6.43
C ALA A 31 -2.50 -19.97 -6.01
N GLY A 32 -2.28 -21.10 -6.69
CA GLY A 32 -2.88 -22.37 -6.30
C GLY A 32 -2.36 -22.85 -4.94
N VAL A 33 -3.24 -23.41 -4.12
CA VAL A 33 -2.86 -24.02 -2.84
C VAL A 33 -2.43 -25.48 -3.09
N PRO A 34 -1.22 -25.89 -2.68
CA PRO A 34 -0.80 -27.28 -2.83
C PRO A 34 -1.71 -28.19 -2.01
N LYS A 35 -1.96 -29.38 -2.55
CA LYS A 35 -2.79 -30.40 -1.90
C LYS A 35 -1.92 -31.36 -1.10
N THR A 36 -2.37 -31.72 0.08
CA THR A 36 -1.73 -32.70 0.97
C THR A 36 -2.69 -33.83 1.32
N THR A 37 -2.14 -34.83 1.99
CA THR A 37 -2.90 -35.93 2.58
C THR A 37 -3.03 -35.72 4.08
N LEU A 38 -4.27 -35.68 4.57
CA LEU A 38 -4.57 -35.56 6.00
C LEU A 38 -4.88 -36.95 6.57
N ASN A 39 -4.20 -37.32 7.65
CA ASN A 39 -4.52 -38.51 8.42
C ASN A 39 -5.51 -38.10 9.52
N VAL A 40 -6.77 -38.50 9.38
CA VAL A 40 -7.83 -38.22 10.36
C VAL A 40 -8.13 -39.49 11.12
N THR A 41 -8.01 -39.46 12.45
CA THR A 41 -8.41 -40.59 13.30
C THR A 41 -9.89 -40.44 13.63
N ALA A 42 -10.74 -41.27 13.03
CA ALA A 42 -12.16 -41.32 13.36
C ALA A 42 -12.41 -42.28 14.53
N PRO A 43 -13.27 -41.93 15.51
CA PRO A 43 -13.50 -42.74 16.70
C PRO A 43 -14.02 -44.17 16.43
N VAL A 44 -14.66 -44.40 15.28
CA VAL A 44 -15.32 -45.66 14.93
C VAL A 44 -14.69 -46.36 13.70
N LEU A 45 -14.04 -45.59 12.82
CA LEU A 45 -13.54 -46.09 11.52
C LEU A 45 -12.00 -46.20 11.45
N GLY A 46 -11.29 -45.86 12.53
CA GLY A 46 -9.82 -45.90 12.56
C GLY A 46 -9.16 -44.73 11.82
N GLN A 47 -7.90 -44.90 11.38
CA GLN A 47 -7.18 -43.89 10.60
C GLN A 47 -7.72 -43.83 9.17
N LEU A 48 -8.34 -42.71 8.82
CA LEU A 48 -8.76 -42.37 7.47
C LEU A 48 -7.73 -41.43 6.83
N LYS A 49 -7.34 -41.73 5.59
CA LYS A 49 -6.47 -40.87 4.78
C LYS A 49 -7.32 -40.06 3.81
N ILE A 50 -7.44 -38.76 4.03
CA ILE A 50 -8.13 -37.85 3.12
C ILE A 50 -7.09 -37.25 2.19
N GLN A 51 -7.15 -37.61 0.91
CA GLN A 51 -6.25 -37.07 -0.11
C GLN A 51 -6.86 -35.83 -0.77
N GLY A 52 -6.00 -34.89 -1.20
CA GLY A 52 -6.44 -33.74 -1.99
C GLY A 52 -6.88 -32.54 -1.15
N VAL A 53 -6.62 -32.54 0.15
CA VAL A 53 -6.98 -31.43 1.05
C VAL A 53 -5.98 -30.29 0.87
N PRO A 54 -6.41 -29.02 0.78
CA PRO A 54 -5.49 -27.88 0.74
C PRO A 54 -4.57 -27.87 1.96
N ASP A 55 -3.28 -27.61 1.75
CA ASP A 55 -2.31 -27.56 2.84
C ASP A 55 -2.64 -26.40 3.82
N PRO A 56 -2.96 -26.70 5.09
CA PRO A 56 -3.28 -25.65 6.07
C PRO A 56 -2.10 -24.73 6.33
N TYR A 57 -0.86 -25.20 6.18
CA TYR A 57 0.33 -24.38 6.37
C TYR A 57 0.47 -23.33 5.28
N TYR A 58 0.24 -23.71 4.02
CA TYR A 58 0.26 -22.75 2.90
C TYR A 58 -0.90 -21.76 2.97
N LEU A 59 -2.08 -22.20 3.42
CA LEU A 59 -3.20 -21.29 3.69
C LEU A 59 -2.82 -20.26 4.77
N GLY A 60 -2.25 -20.71 5.89
CA GLY A 60 -1.80 -19.83 6.97
C GLY A 60 -0.75 -18.81 6.51
N ILE A 61 0.26 -19.26 5.78
CA ILE A 61 1.27 -18.37 5.17
C ILE A 61 0.60 -17.38 4.20
N GLY A 62 -0.36 -17.84 3.41
CA GLY A 62 -1.11 -17.00 2.48
C GLY A 62 -1.81 -15.85 3.19
N VAL A 63 -2.50 -16.13 4.29
CA VAL A 63 -3.15 -15.09 5.12
C VAL A 63 -2.13 -14.10 5.65
N VAL A 64 -1.03 -14.57 6.25
CA VAL A 64 0.02 -13.70 6.80
C VAL A 64 0.61 -12.80 5.71
N ARG A 65 0.92 -13.35 4.54
CA ARG A 65 1.40 -12.58 3.38
C ARG A 65 0.37 -11.54 2.95
N GLY A 66 -0.91 -11.90 2.89
CA GLY A 66 -1.99 -10.97 2.58
C GLY A 66 -2.07 -9.79 3.54
N VAL A 67 -1.96 -10.05 4.85
CA VAL A 67 -1.94 -9.01 5.89
C VAL A 67 -0.72 -8.10 5.73
N VAL A 68 0.46 -8.67 5.50
CA VAL A 68 1.70 -7.89 5.28
C VAL A 68 1.57 -6.99 4.06
N LEU A 69 1.03 -7.51 2.94
CA LEU A 69 0.81 -6.73 1.72
C LEU A 69 -0.19 -5.59 1.94
N LEU A 70 -1.24 -5.83 2.72
CA LEU A 70 -2.21 -4.80 3.09
C LEU A 70 -1.54 -3.67 3.89
N VAL A 71 -0.71 -4.00 4.88
CA VAL A 71 0.05 -3.01 5.65
C VAL A 71 0.99 -2.20 4.75
N ILE A 72 1.72 -2.87 3.84
CA ILE A 72 2.60 -2.18 2.88
C ILE A 72 1.80 -1.22 1.99
N GLY A 73 0.64 -1.66 1.48
CA GLY A 73 -0.24 -0.82 0.66
C GLY A 73 -0.75 0.41 1.42
N LEU A 74 -1.14 0.25 2.70
CA LEU A 74 -1.58 1.35 3.56
C LEU A 74 -0.46 2.36 3.83
N ILE A 75 0.76 1.88 4.08
CA ILE A 75 1.94 2.75 4.23
C ILE A 75 2.17 3.53 2.93
N GLY A 76 2.12 2.86 1.78
CA GLY A 76 2.26 3.50 0.48
C GLY A 76 1.22 4.60 0.25
N ALA A 77 -0.05 4.31 0.54
CA ALA A 77 -1.14 5.28 0.44
C ALA A 77 -0.92 6.49 1.36
N LYS A 78 -0.46 6.27 2.61
CA LYS A 78 -0.14 7.36 3.53
C LYS A 78 1.01 8.25 3.07
N LEU A 79 2.05 7.68 2.48
CA LEU A 79 3.14 8.48 1.89
C LEU A 79 2.64 9.34 0.72
N MET A 80 1.73 8.82 -0.11
CA MET A 80 1.11 9.60 -1.18
C MET A 80 0.23 10.73 -0.63
N GLU A 81 -0.54 10.50 0.42
CA GLU A 81 -1.35 11.55 1.08
C GLU A 81 -0.46 12.70 1.57
N ILE A 82 0.65 12.38 2.24
CA ILE A 82 1.60 13.38 2.76
C ILE A 82 2.23 14.18 1.62
N GLY A 83 2.75 13.49 0.59
CA GLY A 83 3.36 14.17 -0.55
C GLY A 83 2.37 15.05 -1.33
N LEU A 84 1.10 14.62 -1.46
CA LEU A 84 0.04 15.43 -2.08
C LEU A 84 -0.35 16.63 -1.22
N ALA A 85 -0.44 16.47 0.09
CA ALA A 85 -0.75 17.56 1.02
C ALA A 85 0.31 18.67 0.91
N GLU A 86 1.59 18.29 0.90
CA GLU A 86 2.68 19.25 0.80
C GLU A 86 2.73 19.97 -0.56
N LEU A 87 2.39 19.26 -1.66
CA LEU A 87 2.22 19.90 -2.98
C LEU A 87 1.02 20.87 -3.02
N ARG A 88 -0.06 20.60 -2.27
CA ARG A 88 -1.23 21.50 -2.21
C ARG A 88 -0.95 22.75 -1.38
N GLU A 89 -0.28 22.61 -0.24
CA GLU A 89 0.15 23.74 0.59
C GLU A 89 1.07 24.67 -0.19
N ARG A 90 2.03 24.11 -0.92
CA ARG A 90 2.89 24.86 -1.86
C ARG A 90 2.10 25.66 -2.89
N ARG A 91 1.14 25.03 -3.58
CA ARG A 91 0.31 25.74 -4.56
C ARG A 91 -0.50 26.87 -3.92
N ARG A 92 -0.95 26.69 -2.67
CA ARG A 92 -1.60 27.77 -1.91
C ARG A 92 -0.61 28.89 -1.59
N GLU A 93 0.59 28.59 -1.09
CA GLU A 93 1.62 29.60 -0.81
C GLU A 93 2.03 30.39 -2.04
N GLU A 94 2.19 29.73 -3.19
CA GLU A 94 2.54 30.38 -4.46
C GLU A 94 1.40 31.26 -4.98
N ALA A 95 0.14 30.81 -4.86
CA ALA A 95 -1.02 31.62 -5.21
C ALA A 95 -1.16 32.85 -4.30
N VAL A 96 -0.93 32.67 -3.00
CA VAL A 96 -0.93 33.75 -2.01
C VAL A 96 0.22 34.73 -2.29
N ARG A 97 1.42 34.26 -2.58
CA ARG A 97 2.55 35.13 -2.96
C ARG A 97 2.24 35.96 -4.20
N ARG A 98 1.71 35.35 -5.27
CA ARG A 98 1.32 36.11 -6.47
C ARG A 98 0.26 37.17 -6.17
N TYR A 99 -0.70 36.85 -5.31
CA TYR A 99 -1.71 37.82 -4.88
C TYR A 99 -1.08 39.02 -4.14
N TYR A 100 -0.17 38.76 -3.22
CA TYR A 100 0.55 39.82 -2.49
C TYR A 100 1.56 40.59 -3.33
N GLU A 101 2.24 39.96 -4.29
CA GLU A 101 3.09 40.68 -5.23
C GLU A 101 2.24 41.62 -6.08
N GLN A 102 1.13 41.12 -6.64
CA GLN A 102 0.25 41.93 -7.50
C GLN A 102 -0.38 43.12 -6.77
N TYR A 103 -0.78 42.99 -5.49
CA TYR A 103 -1.31 44.10 -4.69
C TYR A 103 -0.22 44.93 -3.99
N GLY A 104 0.93 44.34 -3.66
CA GLY A 104 2.06 45.00 -3.01
C GLY A 104 2.72 46.04 -3.91
N TYR A 105 2.84 45.75 -5.21
CA TYR A 105 3.30 46.73 -6.20
C TYR A 105 2.37 47.94 -6.33
N GLN A 106 1.07 47.77 -6.04
CA GLN A 106 0.08 48.85 -6.13
C GLN A 106 0.14 49.83 -4.94
N TYR A 107 0.61 49.38 -3.77
CA TYR A 107 0.76 50.22 -2.57
C TYR A 107 2.10 50.94 -2.47
N GLN A 108 3.13 50.50 -3.19
CA GLN A 108 4.46 51.14 -3.18
C GLN A 108 4.59 52.32 -4.15
N GLN A 109 3.54 52.61 -4.93
CA GLN A 109 3.50 53.69 -5.91
C GLN A 109 2.72 54.93 -5.45
N TYR A 110 2.27 54.96 -4.19
CA TYR A 110 1.56 56.08 -3.56
C TYR A 110 2.38 56.70 -2.42
#